data_AF-A0A7V3SKZ5-F1
#
_entry.id   AF-A0A7V3SKZ5-F1
#
_cell.length_a   1.000
_cell.length_b   1.000
_cell.length_c   1.000
_cell.angle_alpha   90.00
_cell.angle_beta   90.00
_cell.angle_gamma   90.00
#
_symmetry.space_group_name_H-M   'P 1'
#
loop_
_entity.id
_entity.type
_entity.pdbx_description
1 polymer ?
#
loop_
_entity_poly.entity_id
_entity_poly.type
_entity_poly.pdbx_seq_one_letter_code
_entity_poly.pdbx_strand_id
1 'polypeptide(L)'
;MFIERVQQLSPAPEMVVLYGSRARGDHRPDSDYDLLVVLSEKDRETVERLYEAVQEVELETMRAISLLIRTRAQYEFALQRG
;
A
#
# COMPACT_ATOMS: atom_id res chain seq x y z
N MET A 1 11.68 0.47 -5.50
CA MET A 1 11.13 1.82 -5.70
C MET A 1 10.11 2.18 -4.61
N PHE A 2 8.85 1.74 -4.64
CA PHE A 2 7.89 2.01 -3.54
C PHE A 2 8.31 1.41 -2.19
N ILE A 3 8.57 0.09 -2.17
CA ILE A 3 8.95 -0.63 -0.94
C ILE A 3 10.20 -0.03 -0.29
N GLU A 4 11.22 0.29 -1.09
CA GLU A 4 12.47 0.91 -0.62
C GLU A 4 12.23 2.29 0.02
N ARG A 5 11.31 3.09 -0.53
CA ARG A 5 10.93 4.40 0.03
C ARG A 5 10.21 4.23 1.37
N VAL A 6 9.21 3.36 1.43
CA VAL A 6 8.34 3.26 2.62
C VAL A 6 8.98 2.50 3.77
N GLN A 7 9.99 1.66 3.52
CA GLN A 7 10.75 0.97 4.58
C GLN A 7 11.54 1.93 5.49
N GLN A 8 11.81 3.15 5.02
CA GLN A 8 12.54 4.17 5.80
C GLN A 8 11.60 5.07 6.64
N LEU A 9 10.28 4.85 6.58
CA LEU A 9 9.31 5.59 7.38
C LEU A 9 9.39 5.18 8.86
N SER A 10 8.93 6.08 9.73
CA SER A 10 8.84 5.82 11.17
C SER A 10 7.45 6.26 11.67
N PRO A 11 6.59 5.33 12.09
CA PRO A 11 6.77 3.88 12.03
C PRO A 11 6.86 3.32 10.60
N ALA A 12 7.71 2.31 10.41
CA ALA A 12 7.81 1.59 9.15
C ALA A 12 6.58 0.67 8.96
N PRO A 13 6.15 0.41 7.72
CA PRO A 13 5.15 -0.62 7.44
C PRO A 13 5.53 -1.99 8.02
N GLU A 14 4.61 -2.59 8.78
CA GLU A 14 4.76 -3.96 9.25
C GLU A 14 4.54 -4.98 8.13
N MET A 15 3.72 -4.61 7.14
CA MET A 15 3.43 -5.44 5.97
C MET A 15 3.00 -4.58 4.79
N VAL A 16 3.42 -4.98 3.59
CA VAL A 16 2.91 -4.45 2.32
C VAL A 16 2.47 -5.64 1.47
N VAL A 17 1.22 -5.62 1.00
CA VAL A 17 0.60 -6.71 0.25
C VAL A 17 0.12 -6.18 -1.09
N LEU A 18 0.55 -6.82 -2.18
CA LEU A 18 -0.08 -6.68 -3.49
C LEU A 18 -1.33 -7.57 -3.51
N TYR A 19 -2.47 -6.99 -3.81
CA TYR A 19 -3.71 -7.74 -4.01
C TYR A 19 -4.34 -7.36 -5.36
N GLY A 20 -5.60 -7.74 -5.55
CA GLY A 20 -6.34 -7.34 -6.74
C GLY A 20 -5.87 -8.06 -8.00
N SER A 21 -6.16 -7.45 -9.14
CA SER A 21 -6.06 -8.14 -10.44
C SER A 21 -4.62 -8.48 -10.84
N ARG A 22 -3.67 -7.61 -10.48
CA ARG A 22 -2.24 -7.84 -10.76
C ARG A 22 -1.66 -8.98 -9.92
N ALA A 23 -2.12 -9.16 -8.68
CA ALA A 23 -1.74 -10.32 -7.87
C ALA A 23 -2.33 -11.63 -8.40
N ARG A 24 -3.58 -11.61 -8.88
CA ARG A 24 -4.26 -12.81 -9.42
C ARG A 24 -3.83 -13.18 -10.84
N GLY A 25 -3.26 -12.23 -11.58
CA GLY A 25 -2.83 -12.43 -12.97
C GLY A 25 -3.92 -12.17 -14.02
N ASP A 26 -5.11 -11.71 -13.62
CA ASP A 26 -6.25 -11.38 -14.50
C ASP A 26 -6.35 -9.87 -14.83
N HIS A 27 -5.25 -9.14 -14.66
CA HIS A 27 -5.16 -7.70 -14.90
C HIS A 27 -5.21 -7.34 -16.39
N ARG A 28 -5.72 -6.14 -16.68
CA ARG A 28 -5.61 -5.50 -17.99
C ARG A 28 -4.38 -4.59 -18.04
N PRO A 29 -3.94 -4.17 -19.24
CA PRO A 29 -2.79 -3.27 -19.37
C PRO A 29 -2.93 -1.95 -18.59
N ASP A 30 -4.16 -1.45 -18.44
CA ASP A 30 -4.56 -0.23 -17.74
C ASP A 30 -4.88 -0.44 -16.26
N SER A 31 -4.85 -1.68 -15.76
CA SER A 31 -5.11 -1.95 -14.35
C SER A 31 -4.06 -1.30 -13.44
N ASP A 32 -4.54 -0.73 -12.35
CA ASP A 32 -3.77 -0.24 -11.23
C ASP A 32 -3.07 -1.37 -10.45
N TYR A 33 -2.14 -0.98 -9.59
CA TYR A 33 -1.56 -1.84 -8.56
C TYR A 33 -2.27 -1.59 -7.23
N ASP A 34 -3.07 -2.55 -6.79
CA ASP A 34 -3.74 -2.50 -5.49
C ASP A 34 -2.76 -2.88 -4.36
N LEU A 35 -2.39 -1.93 -3.51
CA LEU A 35 -1.48 -2.14 -2.39
C LEU A 35 -2.17 -1.95 -1.05
N LEU A 36 -2.05 -2.94 -0.17
CA LEU A 36 -2.43 -2.84 1.24
C LEU A 36 -1.17 -2.61 2.07
N VAL A 37 -1.16 -1.54 2.85
CA VAL A 37 -0.12 -1.24 3.83
C VAL A 37 -0.70 -1.41 5.23
N VAL A 38 -0.03 -2.21 6.06
CA VAL A 38 -0.37 -2.42 7.46
C VAL A 38 0.67 -1.74 8.35
N LEU A 39 0.18 -0.86 9.22
CA LEU A 39 0.96 -0.14 10.22
C LEU A 39 0.63 -0.66 11.63
N SER A 40 1.59 -0.54 12.55
CA SER A 40 1.34 -0.73 13.99
C SER A 40 0.27 0.25 14.48
N GLU A 41 0.45 1.52 14.13
CA GLU A 41 -0.45 2.63 14.43
C GLU A 41 -0.62 3.55 13.21
N LYS A 42 -1.74 4.29 13.18
CA LYS A 42 -2.01 5.28 12.14
C LYS A 42 -1.77 6.66 12.71
N ASP A 43 -0.59 7.21 12.46
CA ASP A 43 -0.35 8.64 12.62
C ASP A 43 -0.49 9.35 11.27
N ARG A 44 -0.75 10.65 11.34
CA ARG A 44 -1.04 11.47 10.16
C ARG A 44 0.19 11.62 9.25
N GLU A 45 1.36 11.79 9.84
CA GLU A 45 2.61 12.05 9.11
C GLU A 45 3.02 10.83 8.28
N THR A 46 2.97 9.63 8.86
CA THR A 46 3.24 8.38 8.14
C THR A 46 2.25 8.16 7.00
N VAL A 47 0.96 8.44 7.24
CA VAL A 47 -0.07 8.32 6.19
C VAL A 47 0.20 9.31 5.05
N GLU A 48 0.53 10.56 5.35
CA GLU A 48 0.88 11.56 4.33
C GLU A 48 2.10 11.11 3.52
N ARG A 49 3.18 10.66 4.18
CA ARG A 49 4.38 10.15 3.50
C ARG A 49 4.14 8.91 2.65
N LEU A 50 3.22 8.03 3.05
CA LEU A 50 2.83 6.87 2.22
C LEU A 50 2.17 7.33 0.91
N TYR A 51 1.31 8.35 0.95
CA TYR A 51 0.69 8.91 -0.25
C TYR A 51 1.68 9.71 -1.10
N GLU A 52 2.64 10.40 -0.50
CA GLU A 52 3.75 11.04 -1.23
C GLU A 52 4.58 9.99 -1.97
N ALA A 53 4.97 8.90 -1.30
CA ALA A 53 5.69 7.81 -1.92
C ALA A 53 4.91 7.14 -3.06
N VAL A 54 3.58 7.06 -2.96
CA VAL A 54 2.73 6.62 -4.09
C VAL A 54 2.84 7.60 -5.25
N GLN A 55 2.58 8.89 -5.02
CA GLN A 55 2.61 9.92 -6.08
C GLN A 55 3.95 9.96 -6.81
N GLU A 56 5.07 9.87 -6.10
CA GLU A 56 6.40 9.80 -6.71
C GLU A 56 6.54 8.61 -7.65
N VAL A 57 6.11 7.42 -7.22
CA VAL A 57 6.17 6.21 -8.05
C VAL A 57 5.24 6.31 -9.25
N GLU A 58 4.03 6.84 -9.08
CA GLU A 58 3.09 7.03 -10.18
C GLU A 58 3.65 7.99 -11.23
N LEU A 59 4.27 9.09 -10.82
CA LEU A 59 4.92 10.06 -11.71
C LEU A 59 6.12 9.47 -12.45
N GLU A 60 6.96 8.70 -11.76
CA GLU A 60 8.16 8.09 -12.33
C GLU A 60 7.83 6.96 -13.33
N THR A 61 6.76 6.21 -13.08
CA THR A 61 6.46 4.97 -13.82
C THR A 61 5.27 5.08 -14.74
N MET A 62 4.46 6.13 -14.61
CA MET A 62 3.16 6.28 -15.26
C MET A 62 2.21 5.10 -14.97
N ARG A 63 2.37 4.44 -13.82
CA ARG A 63 1.52 3.33 -13.36
C ARG A 63 0.72 3.78 -12.15
N ALA A 64 -0.60 3.59 -12.20
CA ALA A 64 -1.49 3.92 -11.10
C ALA A 64 -1.35 2.92 -9.93
N ILE A 65 -1.44 3.41 -8.70
CA ILE A 65 -1.43 2.63 -7.46
C ILE A 65 -2.66 3.00 -6.63
N SER A 66 -3.50 2.01 -6.35
CA SER A 66 -4.59 2.13 -5.39
C SER A 66 -4.09 1.72 -4.01
N LEU A 67 -3.99 2.69 -3.08
CA LEU A 67 -3.43 2.45 -1.74
C LEU A 67 -4.53 2.29 -0.68
N LEU A 68 -4.49 1.16 0.03
CA LEU A 68 -5.30 0.87 1.21
C LEU A 68 -4.40 0.84 2.45
N ILE A 69 -4.70 1.68 3.45
CA ILE A 69 -3.93 1.69 4.71
C ILE A 69 -4.80 1.15 5.84
N ARG A 70 -4.25 0.24 6.65
CA ARG A 70 -4.88 -0.38 7.82
C ARG A 70 -3.91 -0.44 8.99
N THR A 71 -4.44 -0.40 10.21
CA THR A 71 -3.66 -0.84 11.38
C THR A 71 -3.64 -2.37 11.46
N ARG A 72 -2.70 -2.95 12.21
CA ARG A 72 -2.67 -4.39 12.53
C ARG A 72 -4.05 -4.91 12.97
N ALA A 73 -4.66 -4.24 13.95
CA ALA A 73 -5.97 -4.62 14.48
C ALA A 73 -7.08 -4.57 13.41
N GLN A 74 -7.08 -3.55 12.55
CA GLN A 74 -8.06 -3.46 11.45
C GLN A 74 -7.86 -4.57 10.40
N TYR A 75 -6.62 -4.93 10.12
CA TYR A 75 -6.28 -6.00 9.18
C TYR A 75 -6.73 -7.36 9.71
N GLU A 76 -6.39 -7.70 10.95
CA GLU A 76 -6.79 -8.96 11.58
C GLU A 76 -8.32 -9.10 11.68
N PHE A 77 -9.01 -8.01 12.03
CA PHE A 77 -10.47 -7.99 12.06
C PHE A 77 -11.09 -8.24 10.68
N ALA A 78 -10.48 -7.73 9.61
CA ALA A 78 -10.96 -7.98 8.25
C ALA A 78 -10.79 -9.45 7.84
N LEU A 79 -9.68 -10.09 8.23
CA LEU A 79 -9.44 -11.51 7.94
C LEU A 79 -10.45 -12.45 8.60
N GLN A 80 -11.00 -12.08 9.75
CA GLN A 80 -11.98 -12.90 10.47
C GLN A 80 -13.37 -12.90 9.81
N ARG A 81 -13.62 -12.02 8.83
CA ARG A 81 -14.94 -11.84 8.19
C ARG A 81 -14.98 -12.30 6.73
N GLY A 82 -13.86 -12.80 6.20
CA GLY A 82 -13.76 -13.44 4.89
C GLY A 82 -13.73 -14.96 5.03
#